data_AF-A0A7X6NVE5-F1
#
_entry.id   AF-A0A7X6NVE5-F1
#
_cell.length_a   1.000
_cell.length_b   1.000
_cell.length_c   1.000
_cell.angle_alpha   90.00
_cell.angle_beta   90.00
_cell.angle_gamma   90.00
#
_symmetry.space_group_name_H-M   'P 1'
#
loop_
_entity.id
_entity.type
_entity.pdbx_description
1 polymer ?
#
loop_
_entity_poly.entity_id
_entity_poly.type
_entity_poly.pdbx_seq_one_letter_code
_entity_poly.pdbx_strand_id
1 'polypeptide(L)'
;FETLRVQGLMTLALFTPDTERVRACFVLLRNLRDRVRDTDPDLIGPGELSMGMSGDYEVAIEEGSTCVRVGQAIFGARSYPDSYYWPPQRPSGEV
;
A
#
# COMPACT_ATOMS: atom_id res chain seq x y z
N PHE A 1 -14.09 0.36 20.11
CA PHE A 1 -13.55 -0.94 19.68
C PHE A 1 -12.38 -1.28 20.58
N GLU A 2 -12.53 -2.23 21.51
CA GLU A 2 -11.50 -2.49 22.53
C GLU A 2 -10.37 -3.40 22.06
N THR A 3 -10.60 -4.18 20.99
CA THR A 3 -9.66 -5.17 20.46
C THR A 3 -8.97 -4.76 19.17
N LEU A 4 -9.28 -3.57 18.64
CA LEU A 4 -8.67 -3.02 17.43
C LEU A 4 -7.81 -1.81 17.80
N ARG A 5 -6.56 -1.83 17.35
CA ARG A 5 -5.62 -0.72 17.52
C ARG A 5 -5.24 -0.21 16.15
N VAL A 6 -5.83 0.91 15.73
CA VAL A 6 -5.43 1.57 14.48
C VAL A 6 -4.01 2.10 14.68
N GLN A 7 -3.11 1.82 13.74
CA GLN A 7 -1.70 2.23 13.81
C GLN A 7 -1.29 3.24 12.73
N GLY A 8 -2.12 3.44 11.71
CA GLY A 8 -1.79 4.30 10.60
C GLY A 8 -2.63 4.03 9.36
N LEU A 9 -2.12 4.47 8.22
CA LEU A 9 -2.76 4.34 6.92
C LEU A 9 -1.92 3.46 5.98
N MET A 10 -2.58 2.88 4.99
CA MET A 10 -1.95 2.03 3.98
C MET A 10 -2.50 2.37 2.60
N THR A 11 -1.63 2.33 1.58
CA THR A 11 -2.08 2.43 0.18
C THR A 11 -1.24 1.58 -0.78
N LEU A 12 -1.85 1.30 -1.93
CA LEU A 12 -1.18 0.86 -3.14
C LEU A 12 -1.18 2.02 -4.13
N ALA A 13 -0.03 2.30 -4.73
CA ALA A 13 0.05 3.30 -5.79
C ALA A 13 -0.61 2.78 -7.08
N LEU A 14 -0.81 3.68 -8.03
CA LEU A 14 -1.22 3.32 -9.38
C LEU A 14 -0.22 2.35 -10.00
N PHE A 15 -0.74 1.31 -10.66
CA PHE A 15 0.09 0.38 -11.42
C PHE A 15 0.48 1.00 -12.77
N THR A 16 1.51 1.83 -12.75
CA THR A 16 1.99 2.61 -13.90
C THR A 16 3.49 2.85 -13.78
N PRO A 17 4.24 2.94 -14.89
CA PRO A 17 5.64 3.34 -14.86
C PRO A 17 5.84 4.85 -14.59
N ASP A 18 4.77 5.64 -14.58
CA ASP A 18 4.81 7.07 -14.35
C ASP A 18 5.04 7.38 -12.86
N THR A 19 6.29 7.68 -12.51
CA THR A 19 6.73 7.95 -11.14
C THR A 19 6.01 9.14 -10.50
N GLU A 20 5.64 10.17 -11.25
CA GLU A 20 4.95 11.34 -10.69
C GLU A 20 3.51 10.99 -10.29
N ARG A 21 2.85 10.14 -11.06
CA ARG A 21 1.53 9.60 -10.70
C ARG A 21 1.61 8.70 -9.46
N VAL A 22 2.67 7.90 -9.34
CA VAL A 22 2.95 7.09 -8.13
C VAL A 22 3.18 7.99 -6.92
N ARG A 23 4.04 9.01 -7.06
CA ARG A 23 4.36 9.98 -6.00
C ARG A 23 3.11 10.69 -5.50
N ALA A 24 2.21 11.11 -6.41
CA ALA A 24 0.95 11.76 -6.05
C ALA A 24 0.08 10.90 -5.12
N CYS A 25 0.10 9.57 -5.25
CA CYS A 25 -0.61 8.66 -4.33
C CYS A 25 -0.02 8.72 -2.91
N PHE A 26 1.30 8.73 -2.78
CA PHE A 26 1.99 8.76 -1.49
C PHE A 26 1.85 10.13 -0.80
N VAL A 27 1.96 11.22 -1.56
CA VAL A 27 1.67 12.59 -1.07
C VAL A 27 0.25 12.67 -0.54
N LEU A 28 -0.73 12.12 -1.25
CA LEU A 28 -2.12 12.11 -0.80
C LEU A 28 -2.30 11.34 0.51
N LEU A 29 -1.68 10.16 0.64
CA LEU A 29 -1.76 9.37 1.87
C LEU A 29 -1.12 10.10 3.06
N ARG A 30 0.04 10.73 2.85
CA ARG A 30 0.72 11.56 3.86
C ARG A 30 -0.17 12.71 4.32
N ASN A 31 -0.73 13.47 3.38
CA ASN A 31 -1.62 14.59 3.69
C ASN A 31 -2.91 14.14 4.39
N LEU A 32 -3.42 12.94 4.08
CA LEU A 32 -4.54 12.34 4.81
C LEU A 32 -4.16 12.04 6.26
N ARG A 33 -3.01 11.39 6.50
CA ARG A 33 -2.50 11.15 7.85
C ARG A 33 -2.38 12.47 8.62
N ASP A 34 -1.75 13.49 8.03
CA ASP A 34 -1.52 14.78 8.69
C ASP A 34 -2.83 15.44 9.10
N ARG A 35 -3.81 15.49 8.20
CA ARG A 35 -5.15 16.01 8.52
C ARG A 35 -5.79 15.25 9.67
N VAL A 36 -5.67 13.92 9.69
CA VAL A 36 -6.23 13.13 10.79
C VAL A 36 -5.50 13.43 12.10
N ARG A 37 -4.17 13.56 12.10
CA ARG A 37 -3.41 13.93 13.31
C ARG A 37 -3.80 15.31 13.85
N ASP A 38 -4.14 16.24 12.97
CA ASP A 38 -4.57 17.59 13.36
C ASP A 38 -6.00 17.60 13.93
N THR A 39 -6.90 16.74 13.44
CA THR A 39 -8.30 16.72 13.87
C THR A 39 -8.59 15.77 15.01
N ASP A 40 -7.99 14.58 15.00
CA ASP A 40 -8.19 13.51 15.98
C ASP A 40 -6.94 12.59 16.01
N PRO A 41 -5.90 12.96 16.77
CA PRO A 41 -4.65 12.19 16.81
C PRO A 41 -4.82 10.78 17.39
N ASP A 42 -5.84 10.55 18.22
CA ASP A 42 -6.09 9.24 18.84
C ASP A 42 -6.67 8.23 17.83
N LEU A 43 -7.26 8.72 16.73
CA LEU A 43 -7.87 7.88 15.69
C LEU A 43 -6.87 6.97 14.97
N ILE A 44 -5.61 7.40 14.78
CA ILE A 44 -4.61 6.66 13.99
C ILE A 44 -3.37 6.23 14.78
N GLY A 45 -3.38 6.38 16.11
CA GLY A 45 -2.26 6.01 16.96
C GLY A 45 -0.95 6.69 16.51
N PRO A 46 0.15 5.95 16.26
CA PRO A 46 1.40 6.55 15.80
C PRO A 46 1.31 7.21 14.41
N GLY A 47 0.31 6.87 13.59
CA GLY A 47 0.14 7.45 12.26
C GLY A 47 1.16 6.92 11.25
N GLU A 48 1.45 5.61 11.30
CA GLU A 48 2.31 4.94 10.34
C GLU A 48 1.80 5.10 8.89
N LEU A 49 2.72 5.07 7.93
CA LEU A 49 2.42 5.07 6.51
C LEU A 49 2.98 3.79 5.89
N SER A 50 2.11 2.80 5.69
CA SER A 50 2.46 1.60 4.93
C SER A 50 2.23 1.86 3.44
N MET A 51 3.30 2.22 2.73
CA MET A 51 3.27 2.49 1.30
C MET A 51 4.65 2.23 0.68
N GLY A 52 4.68 1.87 -0.60
CA GLY A 52 5.90 1.42 -1.28
C GLY A 52 6.04 -0.11 -1.33
N MET A 53 6.41 -0.61 -2.49
CA MET A 53 6.67 -1.99 -2.87
C MET A 53 7.95 -2.05 -3.70
N SER A 54 8.32 -3.24 -4.17
CA SER A 54 9.61 -3.49 -4.85
C SER A 54 9.96 -2.54 -6.02
N GLY A 55 8.99 -1.88 -6.65
CA GLY A 55 9.22 -0.98 -7.79
C GLY A 55 9.08 0.52 -7.48
N ASP A 56 8.71 0.90 -6.26
CA ASP A 56 8.41 2.29 -5.91
C ASP A 56 8.75 2.65 -4.45
N TYR A 57 9.49 1.79 -3.73
CA TYR A 57 9.80 2.01 -2.32
C TYR A 57 10.70 3.22 -2.08
N GLU A 58 11.58 3.58 -3.01
CA GLU A 58 12.43 4.77 -2.90
C GLU A 58 11.58 6.05 -2.83
N VAL A 59 10.63 6.19 -3.75
CA VAL A 59 9.70 7.32 -3.80
C VAL A 59 8.78 7.32 -2.58
N ALA A 60 8.36 6.13 -2.14
CA ALA A 60 7.57 6.01 -0.92
C ALA A 60 8.33 6.50 0.33
N ILE A 61 9.64 6.19 0.43
CA ILE A 61 10.51 6.65 1.52
C ILE A 61 10.68 8.17 1.47
N GLU A 62 10.92 8.74 0.29
CA GLU A 62 10.99 10.20 0.10
C GLU A 62 9.72 10.92 0.56
N GLU A 63 8.55 10.29 0.33
CA GLU A 63 7.25 10.82 0.76
C GLU A 63 6.87 10.42 2.20
N GLY A 64 7.77 9.81 2.97
CA GLY A 64 7.62 9.58 4.41
C GLY A 64 7.01 8.24 4.80
N SER A 65 7.13 7.20 3.97
CA SER A 65 6.77 5.83 4.34
C SER A 65 7.51 5.38 5.60
N THR A 66 6.80 4.74 6.52
CA THR A 66 7.37 4.11 7.71
C THR A 66 7.40 2.58 7.59
N CYS A 67 6.76 2.03 6.56
CA CYS A 67 6.68 0.60 6.31
C CYS A 67 6.57 0.33 4.80
N VAL A 68 7.66 -0.14 4.20
CA VAL A 68 7.70 -0.60 2.79
C VAL A 68 7.48 -2.11 2.72
N ARG A 69 6.83 -2.57 1.65
CA ARG A 69 6.43 -3.98 1.46
C ARG A 69 7.19 -4.59 0.28
N VAL A 70 8.42 -5.03 0.53
CA VAL A 70 9.33 -5.50 -0.52
C VAL A 70 9.21 -7.01 -0.71
N GLY A 71 8.95 -7.44 -1.95
CA GLY A 71 8.75 -8.84 -2.33
C GLY A 71 9.75 -9.28 -3.38
N GLN A 72 9.45 -8.98 -4.66
CA GLN A 72 10.28 -9.41 -5.79
C GLN A 72 11.73 -8.91 -5.74
N ALA A 73 12.00 -7.74 -5.15
CA ALA A 73 13.38 -7.28 -4.99
C ALA A 73 14.18 -8.09 -3.96
N ILE A 74 13.52 -8.80 -3.02
CA ILE A 74 14.16 -9.71 -2.06
C ILE A 74 14.18 -11.15 -2.59
N PHE A 75 13.04 -11.63 -3.08
CA PHE A 75 12.83 -13.06 -3.40
C PHE A 75 12.94 -13.39 -4.90
N GLY A 76 13.05 -12.38 -5.77
CA GLY A 76 13.00 -12.56 -7.22
C GLY A 76 11.58 -12.68 -7.78
N ALA A 77 11.50 -12.94 -9.09
CA ALA A 77 10.22 -13.17 -9.76
C ALA A 77 9.57 -14.49 -9.33
N ARG A 78 8.22 -14.53 -9.37
CA ARG A 78 7.48 -15.77 -9.13
C ARG A 78 7.81 -16.79 -10.22
N SER A 79 7.96 -18.05 -9.84
CA SER A 79 8.21 -19.15 -10.79
C SER A 79 7.01 -19.48 -11.69
N TYR A 80 5.81 -19.09 -11.26
CA TYR A 80 4.56 -19.36 -11.96
C TYR A 80 3.80 -18.06 -12.26
N PRO A 81 3.06 -17.99 -13.38
CA PRO A 81 2.21 -16.84 -13.70
C PRO A 81 1.06 -16.69 -12.70
N ASP A 82 0.46 -15.51 -12.65
CA ASP A 82 -0.66 -15.24 -11.71
C ASP A 82 -1.85 -16.19 -11.89
N SER A 83 -2.08 -16.70 -13.10
CA SER A 83 -3.12 -17.70 -13.40
C SER A 83 -2.94 -19.03 -12.67
N TYR A 84 -1.73 -19.34 -12.18
CA TYR A 84 -1.49 -20.52 -11.35
C TYR A 84 -2.06 -20.36 -9.94
N TYR A 85 -1.96 -19.15 -9.36
CA TYR A 85 -2.44 -18.84 -8.02
C TYR A 85 -3.89 -18.35 -7.99
N TRP A 86 -4.31 -17.69 -9.07
CA TRP A 86 -5.66 -17.15 -9.24
C TRP A 86 -6.29 -17.76 -10.50
N PRO A 87 -6.80 -19.00 -10.42
CA PRO A 87 -7.48 -19.60 -11.56
C PRO A 87 -8.66 -18.71 -11.99
N PRO A 88 -8.99 -18.68 -13.29
CA PRO A 88 -10.12 -17.90 -13.76
C PRO A 88 -11.37 -18.26 -12.94
N GLN A 89 -12.14 -17.25 -12.54
CA GLN A 89 -13.43 -17.46 -11.90
C GLN A 89 -14.26 -18.36 -12.81
N ARG A 90 -14.79 -19.47 -12.26
CA ARG A 90 -15.76 -20.28 -13.00
C ARG A 90 -16.88 -19.35 -13.47
N PRO A 91 -17.32 -19.43 -14.73
CA PRO A 91 -18.44 -18.62 -15.18
C PRO A 91 -19.60 -18.82 -14.21
N SER A 92 -20.15 -17.72 -13.73
CA SER A 92 -21.35 -17.68 -12.89
C SER A 92 -22.52 -18.30 -13.66
N GLY A 93 -22.70 -19.61 -13.54
CA GLY A 93 -23.69 -20.35 -14.34
C GLY A 93 -23.77 -21.87 -14.15
N GLU A 94 -22.93 -22.51 -13.35
CA GLU A 94 -23.14 -23.92 -12.96
C GLU A 94 -23.61 -23.99 -11.50
N VAL A 95 -24.93 -24.04 -11.35
CA VAL A 95 -25.62 -24.69 -10.22
C VAL A 95 -25.79 -26.18 -10.52
#